data_AF-A0A945JQV2-F1
#
_entry.id   AF-A0A945JQV2-F1
#
_cell.length_a   1.000
_cell.length_b   1.000
_cell.length_c   1.000
_cell.angle_alpha   90.00
_cell.angle_beta   90.00
_cell.angle_gamma   90.00
#
_symmetry.space_group_name_H-M   'P 1'
#
loop_
_entity.id
_entity.type
_entity.pdbx_description
1 polymer ?
#
loop_
_entity_poly.entity_id
_entity_poly.type
_entity_poly.pdbx_seq_one_letter_code
_entity_poly.pdbx_strand_id
1 'polypeptide(L)'
;MSGGVILTGAAGFIGEHLSQHLAARGIDHGAVFRVAPETATSHRTEHVGDLLDGSFTEDALSGYDTVVHLAGRTGGGQLESPEEFVRANVETTAAVQRAAKQAGVGRVIVASSYEAYGTPQQSPLDEDHPLEPASIYGVSMAAREMIARQLGEAYGIETILLRLFTVYG
;
A
#
# COMPACT_ATOMS: atom_id res chain seq x y z
N MET A 1 21.24 5.66 11.58
CA MET A 1 20.42 4.55 12.09
C MET A 1 19.61 4.07 10.90
N SER A 2 19.75 2.83 10.48
CA SER A 2 18.89 2.29 9.42
C SER A 2 17.50 2.10 10.04
N GLY A 3 16.54 2.99 9.80
CA GLY A 3 15.21 2.82 10.36
C GLY A 3 14.46 1.67 9.72
N GLY A 4 13.46 1.21 10.45
CA GLY A 4 12.72 0.00 10.12
C GLY A 4 11.76 0.19 8.96
N VAL A 5 11.27 -0.93 8.45
CA VAL A 5 10.19 -1.00 7.45
C VAL A 5 8.89 -1.40 8.15
N ILE A 6 7.76 -0.78 7.81
CA ILE A 6 6.45 -1.27 8.23
C ILE A 6 5.58 -1.64 7.03
N LEU A 7 4.95 -2.81 7.10
CA LEU A 7 4.08 -3.33 6.06
C LEU A 7 2.61 -3.10 6.43
N THR A 8 1.83 -2.51 5.55
CA THR A 8 0.37 -2.61 5.65
C THR A 8 -0.13 -3.68 4.69
N GLY A 9 -1.21 -4.39 5.03
CA GLY A 9 -1.65 -5.54 4.22
C GLY A 9 -0.70 -6.73 4.34
N ALA A 10 -0.02 -6.85 5.50
CA ALA A 10 0.98 -7.87 5.76
C ALA A 10 0.43 -9.30 5.74
N ALA A 11 -0.86 -9.50 6.06
CA ALA A 11 -1.56 -10.79 5.96
C ALA A 11 -2.07 -11.10 4.53
N GLY A 12 -1.80 -10.24 3.55
CA GLY A 12 -2.13 -10.50 2.16
C GLY A 12 -1.02 -11.28 1.45
N PHE A 13 -1.33 -11.87 0.30
CA PHE A 13 -0.40 -12.68 -0.50
C PHE A 13 1.00 -12.04 -0.67
N ILE A 14 1.07 -10.81 -1.20
CA ILE A 14 2.36 -10.11 -1.38
C ILE A 14 3.01 -9.76 -0.04
N GLY A 15 2.20 -9.40 0.97
CA GLY A 15 2.67 -9.00 2.29
C GLY A 15 3.36 -10.12 3.05
N GLU A 16 2.81 -11.32 3.01
CA GLU A 16 3.37 -12.50 3.68
C GLU A 16 4.71 -12.90 3.04
N HIS A 17 4.78 -12.93 1.71
CA HIS A 17 6.01 -13.22 0.99
C HIS A 17 7.08 -12.14 1.22
N LEU A 18 6.70 -10.86 1.26
CA LEU A 18 7.62 -9.77 1.57
C LEU A 18 8.13 -9.86 3.02
N SER A 19 7.25 -10.15 3.98
CA SER A 19 7.60 -10.37 5.38
C SER A 19 8.66 -11.47 5.54
N GLN A 20 8.40 -12.64 4.97
CA GLN A 20 9.33 -13.77 4.99
C GLN A 20 10.67 -13.40 4.36
N HIS A 21 10.63 -12.66 3.25
CA HIS A 21 11.83 -12.21 2.55
C HIS A 21 12.67 -11.22 3.37
N LEU A 22 12.03 -10.27 4.06
CA LEU A 22 12.70 -9.33 4.96
C LEU A 22 13.31 -10.06 6.16
N ALA A 23 12.56 -10.97 6.79
CA ALA A 23 13.03 -11.80 7.89
C ALA A 23 14.24 -12.66 7.50
N ALA A 24 14.21 -13.31 6.33
CA ALA A 24 15.31 -14.10 5.81
C ALA A 24 16.59 -13.28 5.55
N ARG A 25 16.46 -11.96 5.36
CA ARG A 25 17.58 -11.02 5.22
C ARG A 25 17.99 -10.35 6.52
N GLY A 26 17.36 -10.69 7.65
CA GLY A 26 17.60 -10.05 8.94
C GLY A 26 17.18 -8.58 8.96
N ILE A 27 16.25 -8.18 8.08
CA ILE A 27 15.73 -6.81 8.03
C ILE A 27 14.58 -6.70 9.04
N ASP A 28 14.77 -5.80 9.99
CA ASP A 28 13.78 -5.49 11.02
C ASP A 28 12.56 -4.80 10.42
N HIS A 29 11.37 -5.36 10.67
CA HIS A 29 10.13 -4.85 10.11
C HIS A 29 8.90 -5.09 11.00
N GLY A 30 7.97 -4.14 10.96
CA GLY A 30 6.66 -4.22 11.59
C GLY A 30 5.55 -4.54 10.61
N ALA A 31 4.36 -4.79 11.14
CA ALA A 31 3.17 -5.06 10.35
C ALA A 31 1.93 -4.39 10.95
N VAL A 32 1.06 -3.88 10.06
CA VAL A 32 -0.30 -3.45 10.39
C VAL A 32 -1.30 -4.47 9.87
N PHE A 33 -2.14 -4.95 10.77
CA PHE A 33 -3.23 -5.87 10.50
C PHE A 33 -4.58 -5.25 10.81
N ARG A 34 -5.59 -5.57 10.01
CA ARG A 34 -6.99 -5.21 10.32
C ARG A 34 -7.59 -6.14 11.38
N VAL A 35 -7.16 -7.41 11.38
CA VAL A 35 -7.56 -8.45 12.33
C VAL A 35 -6.28 -9.14 12.79
N ALA A 36 -6.16 -9.39 14.09
CA ALA A 36 -4.98 -10.03 14.66
C ALA A 36 -4.70 -11.38 13.97
N PRO A 37 -3.43 -11.71 13.65
CA PRO A 37 -3.08 -13.02 13.13
C PRO A 37 -3.31 -14.09 14.19
N GLU A 38 -3.75 -15.28 13.78
CA GLU A 38 -3.99 -16.42 14.69
C GLU A 38 -2.69 -17.13 15.12
N THR A 39 -1.60 -16.90 14.38
CA THR A 39 -0.31 -17.55 14.59
C THR A 39 0.81 -16.52 14.76
N ALA A 40 1.88 -16.91 15.44
CA ALA A 40 3.04 -16.06 15.63
C ALA A 40 3.67 -15.73 14.28
N THR A 41 3.93 -14.44 14.05
CA THR A 41 4.57 -13.96 12.82
C THR A 41 6.06 -13.71 13.02
N SER A 42 6.77 -13.43 11.92
CA SER A 42 8.18 -12.99 11.95
C SER A 42 8.35 -11.50 12.18
N HIS A 43 7.29 -10.75 12.48
CA HIS A 43 7.32 -9.31 12.63
C HIS A 43 7.90 -8.90 13.98
N ARG A 44 8.67 -7.81 14.00
CA ARG A 44 9.19 -7.21 15.25
C ARG A 44 8.07 -6.60 16.08
N THR A 45 7.08 -6.02 15.42
CA THR A 45 5.92 -5.41 16.09
C THR A 45 4.69 -5.57 15.21
N GLU A 46 3.60 -5.96 15.84
CA GLU A 46 2.30 -6.13 15.20
C GLU A 46 1.34 -5.06 15.74
N HIS A 47 0.71 -4.33 14.84
CA HIS A 47 -0.30 -3.33 15.15
C HIS A 47 -1.64 -3.82 14.61
N VAL A 48 -2.67 -3.90 15.44
CA VAL A 48 -4.00 -4.35 15.04
C VAL A 48 -4.99 -3.20 15.12
N GLY A 49 -5.54 -2.80 13.98
CA GLY A 49 -6.47 -1.67 13.90
C GLY A 49 -6.84 -1.29 12.46
N ASP A 50 -7.68 -0.27 12.33
CA ASP A 50 -8.11 0.26 11.03
C ASP A 50 -7.18 1.40 10.61
N LEU A 51 -6.62 1.32 9.40
CA LEU A 51 -5.78 2.37 8.81
C LEU A 51 -6.53 3.69 8.54
N LEU A 52 -7.86 3.68 8.65
CA LEU A 52 -8.69 4.88 8.61
C LEU A 52 -8.84 5.57 9.98
N ASP A 53 -8.43 4.91 11.07
CA ASP A 53 -8.22 5.55 12.36
C ASP A 53 -6.87 6.27 12.32
N GLY A 54 -6.92 7.60 12.25
CA GLY A 54 -5.75 8.44 12.10
C GLY A 54 -4.78 8.34 13.29
N SER A 55 -5.29 8.28 14.52
CA SER A 55 -4.46 8.14 15.72
C SER A 55 -3.76 6.78 15.76
N PHE A 56 -4.50 5.71 15.50
CA PHE A 56 -3.93 4.37 15.42
C PHE A 56 -2.85 4.30 14.34
N THR A 57 -3.12 4.86 13.17
CA THR A 57 -2.19 4.77 12.04
C THR A 57 -0.92 5.56 12.32
N GLU A 58 -1.02 6.76 12.89
CA GLU A 58 0.15 7.54 13.30
C GLU A 58 1.01 6.77 14.31
N ASP A 59 0.39 6.23 15.36
CA ASP A 59 1.08 5.43 16.38
C ASP A 59 1.75 4.19 15.78
N ALA A 60 1.06 3.49 14.88
CA ALA A 60 1.58 2.30 14.21
C ALA A 60 2.78 2.61 13.32
N LEU A 61 2.79 3.76 12.63
CA LEU A 61 3.88 4.16 11.74
C LEU A 61 5.08 4.78 12.49
N SER A 62 4.92 5.14 13.76
CA SER A 62 5.95 5.79 14.57
C SER A 62 7.21 4.92 14.73
N GLY A 63 8.38 5.51 14.48
CA GLY A 63 9.68 4.83 14.61
C GLY A 63 10.13 4.03 13.37
N TYR A 64 9.37 4.08 12.27
CA TYR A 64 9.73 3.49 10.98
C TYR A 64 10.14 4.58 9.97
N ASP A 65 11.13 4.28 9.11
CA ASP A 65 11.58 5.22 8.06
C ASP A 65 10.83 5.01 6.75
N THR A 66 10.32 3.80 6.52
CA THR A 66 9.68 3.38 5.27
C THR A 66 8.39 2.61 5.52
N VAL A 67 7.33 2.99 4.81
CA VAL A 67 6.08 2.24 4.74
C VAL A 67 6.00 1.50 3.40
N VAL A 68 5.71 0.21 3.42
CA VAL A 68 5.27 -0.53 2.24
C VAL A 68 3.76 -0.75 2.36
N HIS A 69 3.01 0.08 1.64
CA HIS A 69 1.57 0.12 1.66
C HIS A 69 0.99 -0.88 0.64
N LEU A 70 0.73 -2.12 1.10
CA LEU A 70 0.09 -3.18 0.31
C LEU A 70 -1.39 -3.35 0.65
N ALA A 71 -1.87 -2.72 1.72
CA ALA A 71 -3.29 -2.76 2.08
C ALA A 71 -4.13 -2.15 0.96
N GLY A 72 -5.21 -2.85 0.62
CA GLY A 72 -6.10 -2.48 -0.46
C GLY A 72 -7.00 -3.67 -0.82
N ARG A 73 -7.90 -3.44 -1.77
CA ARG A 73 -8.80 -4.46 -2.31
C ARG A 73 -8.52 -4.64 -3.79
N THR A 74 -8.40 -5.90 -4.24
CA THR A 74 -8.21 -6.27 -5.64
C THR A 74 -9.55 -6.46 -6.36
N GLY A 75 -9.58 -6.25 -7.67
CA GLY A 75 -10.73 -6.56 -8.52
C GLY A 75 -10.96 -8.06 -8.75
N GLY A 76 -12.01 -8.41 -9.48
CA GLY A 76 -12.26 -9.79 -9.95
C GLY A 76 -13.23 -10.61 -9.10
N GLY A 77 -13.93 -9.98 -8.15
CA GLY A 77 -15.00 -10.60 -7.34
C GLY A 77 -16.39 -10.43 -7.96
N GLN A 78 -17.36 -11.27 -7.54
CA GLN A 78 -18.74 -11.23 -8.06
C GLN A 78 -19.56 -10.00 -7.62
N LEU A 79 -19.13 -9.31 -6.56
CA LEU A 79 -19.76 -8.10 -6.04
C LEU A 79 -18.69 -7.02 -5.86
N GLU A 80 -18.59 -6.15 -6.86
CA GLU A 80 -17.73 -4.98 -6.88
C GLU A 80 -18.52 -3.78 -6.37
N SER A 81 -18.27 -3.34 -5.13
CA SER A 81 -18.79 -2.07 -4.61
C SER A 81 -17.78 -0.95 -4.91
N PRO A 82 -18.16 0.08 -5.68
CA PRO A 82 -17.33 1.27 -5.86
C PRO A 82 -16.91 1.90 -4.52
N GLU A 83 -17.81 1.92 -3.54
CA GLU A 83 -17.56 2.47 -2.21
C GLU A 83 -16.48 1.68 -1.46
N GLU A 84 -16.51 0.35 -1.55
CA GLU A 84 -15.47 -0.50 -0.95
C GLU A 84 -14.10 -0.26 -1.59
N PHE A 85 -14.03 -0.10 -2.91
CA PHE A 85 -12.77 0.20 -3.59
C PHE A 85 -12.25 1.60 -3.27
N VAL A 86 -13.10 2.62 -3.28
CA VAL A 86 -12.71 3.99 -2.90
C VAL A 86 -12.20 4.00 -1.47
N ARG A 87 -12.92 3.37 -0.55
CA ARG A 87 -12.52 3.27 0.86
C ARG A 87 -11.17 2.56 1.01
N ALA A 88 -11.05 1.35 0.46
CA ALA A 88 -9.87 0.50 0.68
C ALA A 88 -8.62 0.98 -0.08
N ASN A 89 -8.76 1.57 -1.27
CA ASN A 89 -7.63 1.92 -2.13
C ASN A 89 -7.30 3.41 -2.12
N VAL A 90 -8.29 4.29 -2.00
CA VAL A 90 -8.10 5.75 -2.09
C VAL A 90 -8.06 6.39 -0.70
N GLU A 91 -9.11 6.20 0.11
CA GLU A 91 -9.20 6.82 1.44
C GLU A 91 -8.09 6.28 2.36
N THR A 92 -7.88 4.97 2.38
CA THR A 92 -6.80 4.35 3.17
C THR A 92 -5.43 4.87 2.74
N THR A 93 -5.17 5.04 1.43
CA THR A 93 -3.90 5.60 0.95
C THR A 93 -3.70 7.04 1.43
N ALA A 94 -4.75 7.86 1.40
CA ALA A 94 -4.70 9.22 1.92
C ALA A 94 -4.43 9.26 3.43
N ALA A 95 -5.05 8.35 4.18
CA ALA A 95 -4.84 8.21 5.61
C ALA A 95 -3.39 7.80 5.94
N VAL A 96 -2.85 6.80 5.22
CA VAL A 96 -1.46 6.37 5.37
C VAL A 96 -0.48 7.50 5.05
N GLN A 97 -0.67 8.26 3.97
CA GLN A 97 0.21 9.40 3.66
C GLN A 97 0.16 10.49 4.74
N ARG A 98 -1.03 10.77 5.29
CA ARG A 98 -1.18 11.75 6.38
C ARG A 98 -0.50 11.28 7.66
N ALA A 99 -0.68 10.01 8.02
CA ALA A 99 -0.04 9.42 9.19
C ALA A 99 1.48 9.33 9.02
N ALA A 100 1.96 8.97 7.83
CA ALA A 100 3.38 8.95 7.48
C ALA A 100 4.04 10.32 7.72
N LYS A 101 3.36 11.41 7.32
CA LYS A 101 3.83 12.78 7.62
C LYS A 101 3.95 13.04 9.12
N GLN A 102 2.91 12.70 9.90
CA GLN A 102 2.90 12.94 11.35
C GLN A 102 3.99 12.13 12.06
N ALA A 103 4.17 10.87 11.64
CA ALA A 103 5.16 9.95 12.20
C ALA A 103 6.61 10.23 11.74
N GLY A 104 6.83 11.17 10.81
CA GLY A 104 8.16 11.48 10.28
C GLY A 104 8.74 10.42 9.34
N VAL A 105 7.89 9.61 8.71
CA VAL A 105 8.29 8.62 7.69
C VAL A 105 8.89 9.34 6.47
N GLY A 106 10.06 8.89 6.02
CA GLY A 106 10.74 9.47 4.85
C GLY A 106 10.25 8.93 3.50
N ARG A 107 9.73 7.69 3.47
CA ARG A 107 9.34 7.01 2.24
C ARG A 107 8.06 6.18 2.37
N VAL A 108 7.20 6.25 1.36
CA VAL A 108 6.02 5.39 1.20
C VAL A 108 6.05 4.70 -0.17
N ILE A 109 6.14 3.38 -0.16
CA ILE A 109 6.05 2.52 -1.35
C ILE A 109 4.62 2.01 -1.44
N VAL A 110 3.93 2.33 -2.52
CA VAL A 110 2.50 2.04 -2.71
C VAL A 110 2.35 1.00 -3.80
N ALA A 111 1.72 -0.14 -3.46
CA ALA A 111 1.28 -1.08 -4.48
C ALA A 111 0.17 -0.45 -5.34
N SER A 112 0.42 -0.36 -6.64
CA SER A 112 -0.56 -0.03 -7.67
C SER A 112 -0.83 -1.28 -8.54
N SER A 113 -1.55 -1.12 -9.65
CA SER A 113 -1.89 -2.20 -10.59
C SER A 113 -1.82 -1.72 -12.03
N TYR A 114 -1.44 -2.61 -12.94
CA TYR A 114 -1.51 -2.35 -14.39
C TYR A 114 -2.92 -1.99 -14.87
N GLU A 115 -3.97 -2.38 -14.13
CA GLU A 115 -5.37 -2.00 -14.39
C GLU A 115 -5.59 -0.48 -14.39
N ALA A 116 -4.68 0.30 -13.79
CA ALA A 116 -4.74 1.76 -13.84
C ALA A 116 -4.52 2.31 -15.27
N TYR A 117 -3.78 1.60 -16.13
CA TYR A 117 -3.57 2.00 -17.53
C TYR A 117 -4.84 1.86 -18.37
N GLY A 118 -5.66 0.85 -18.09
CA GLY A 118 -6.78 0.46 -18.94
C GLY A 118 -6.33 -0.22 -20.23
N THR A 119 -6.90 0.20 -21.37
CA THR A 119 -6.62 -0.45 -22.66
C THR A 119 -5.25 -0.02 -23.20
N PRO A 120 -4.30 -0.94 -23.42
CA PRO A 120 -2.99 -0.59 -23.97
C PRO A 120 -3.08 0.04 -25.35
N GLN A 121 -2.45 1.20 -25.51
CA GLN A 121 -2.31 1.93 -26.77
C GLN A 121 -1.00 1.59 -27.50
N GLN A 122 -0.02 1.02 -26.79
CA GLN A 122 1.29 0.62 -27.32
C GLN A 122 1.85 -0.63 -26.62
N SER A 123 2.87 -1.25 -27.21
CA SER A 123 3.60 -2.37 -26.64
C SER A 123 5.10 -2.25 -26.96
N PRO A 124 6.00 -2.35 -25.95
CA PRO A 124 5.71 -2.54 -24.53
C PRO A 124 4.98 -1.36 -23.88
N LEU A 125 4.27 -1.59 -22.77
CA LEU A 125 3.75 -0.49 -21.94
C LEU A 125 4.89 0.07 -21.08
N ASP A 126 4.96 1.40 -21.00
CA ASP A 126 5.82 2.15 -20.09
C ASP A 126 4.96 2.97 -19.11
N GLU A 127 5.61 3.59 -18.13
CA GLU A 127 4.94 4.38 -17.09
C GLU A 127 4.35 5.70 -17.61
N ASP A 128 4.76 6.15 -18.80
CA ASP A 128 4.24 7.34 -19.47
C ASP A 128 2.89 7.09 -20.17
N HIS A 129 2.47 5.84 -20.29
CA HIS A 129 1.16 5.49 -20.83
C HIS A 129 0.03 6.16 -20.01
N PRO A 130 -1.00 6.73 -20.68
CA PRO A 130 -2.10 7.40 -20.00
C PRO A 130 -2.86 6.45 -19.06
N LEU A 131 -3.41 7.02 -17.99
CA LEU A 131 -4.28 6.31 -17.06
C LEU A 131 -5.74 6.43 -17.53
N GLU A 132 -6.19 5.48 -18.34
CA GLU A 132 -7.56 5.39 -18.86
C GLU A 132 -8.25 4.09 -18.42
N PRO A 133 -8.46 3.89 -17.11
CA PRO A 133 -8.92 2.62 -16.56
C PRO A 133 -10.30 2.20 -17.09
N ALA A 134 -10.44 0.91 -17.39
CA ALA A 134 -11.66 0.32 -17.97
C ALA A 134 -12.57 -0.37 -16.93
N SER A 135 -12.22 -0.30 -15.65
CA SER A 135 -12.93 -0.94 -14.54
C SER A 135 -12.97 -0.04 -13.30
N ILE A 136 -13.94 -0.27 -12.39
CA ILE A 136 -14.01 0.47 -11.12
C ILE A 136 -12.78 0.21 -10.25
N TYR A 137 -12.27 -1.04 -10.27
CA TYR A 137 -11.00 -1.36 -9.64
C TYR A 137 -9.86 -0.53 -10.24
N GLY A 138 -9.70 -0.49 -11.57
CA GLY A 138 -8.71 0.33 -12.25
C GLY A 138 -8.82 1.82 -11.93
N VAL A 139 -10.05 2.36 -11.87
CA VAL A 139 -10.33 3.73 -11.45
C VAL A 139 -9.82 3.98 -10.03
N SER A 140 -10.07 3.05 -9.10
CA SER A 140 -9.57 3.18 -7.73
C SER A 140 -8.05 3.14 -7.64
N MET A 141 -7.38 2.37 -8.50
CA MET A 141 -5.92 2.27 -8.55
C MET A 141 -5.29 3.53 -9.16
N ALA A 142 -5.88 4.09 -10.23
CA ALA A 142 -5.48 5.38 -10.77
C ALA A 142 -5.66 6.51 -9.74
N ALA A 143 -6.80 6.56 -9.04
CA ALA A 143 -7.06 7.53 -7.98
C ALA A 143 -6.08 7.38 -6.81
N ARG A 144 -5.74 6.14 -6.42
CA ARG A 144 -4.71 5.83 -5.42
C ARG A 144 -3.35 6.41 -5.80
N GLU A 145 -2.92 6.26 -7.05
CA GLU A 145 -1.66 6.84 -7.54
C GLU A 145 -1.66 8.37 -7.47
N MET A 146 -2.73 9.00 -7.94
CA MET A 146 -2.86 10.46 -7.94
C MET A 146 -2.81 11.03 -6.52
N ILE A 147 -3.56 10.43 -5.58
CA ILE A 147 -3.57 10.84 -4.18
C ILE A 147 -2.23 10.59 -3.52
N ALA A 148 -1.64 9.40 -3.71
CA ALA A 148 -0.34 9.08 -3.14
C ALA A 148 0.74 10.07 -3.59
N ARG A 149 0.84 10.33 -4.90
CA ARG A 149 1.81 11.28 -5.47
C ARG A 149 1.61 12.68 -4.94
N GLN A 150 0.37 13.19 -5.01
CA GLN A 150 0.08 14.57 -4.63
C GLN A 150 0.32 14.84 -3.14
N LEU A 151 -0.05 13.90 -2.27
CA LEU A 151 0.20 14.01 -0.84
C LEU A 151 1.68 13.82 -0.51
N GLY A 152 2.36 12.89 -1.18
CA GLY A 152 3.80 12.69 -1.03
C GLY A 152 4.59 13.97 -1.30
N GLU A 153 4.33 14.61 -2.44
CA GLU A 153 4.92 15.90 -2.81
C GLU A 153 4.58 16.99 -1.78
N ALA A 154 3.31 17.11 -1.39
CA ALA A 154 2.86 18.12 -0.44
C ALA A 154 3.46 17.95 0.97
N TYR A 155 3.83 16.73 1.34
CA TYR A 155 4.35 16.38 2.66
C TYR A 155 5.87 16.18 2.68
N GLY A 156 6.54 16.23 1.53
CA GLY A 156 7.98 15.95 1.43
C GLY A 156 8.33 14.49 1.67
N ILE A 157 7.42 13.56 1.37
CA ILE A 157 7.58 12.11 1.51
C ILE A 157 7.93 11.52 0.15
N GLU A 158 9.03 10.79 0.07
CA GLU A 158 9.38 10.05 -1.14
C GLU A 158 8.32 8.99 -1.41
N THR A 159 7.59 9.12 -2.52
CA THR A 159 6.50 8.21 -2.87
C THR A 159 6.87 7.41 -4.11
N ILE A 160 6.85 6.07 -3.97
CA ILE A 160 7.13 5.13 -5.05
C ILE A 160 5.86 4.37 -5.39
N LEU A 161 5.43 4.40 -6.64
CA LEU A 161 4.23 3.72 -7.11
C LEU A 161 4.64 2.48 -7.90
N LEU A 162 4.20 1.30 -7.46
CA LEU A 162 4.53 0.03 -8.11
C LEU A 162 3.32 -0.48 -8.91
N ARG A 163 3.28 -0.25 -10.22
CA ARG A 163 2.22 -0.82 -11.08
C ARG A 163 2.48 -2.31 -11.30
N LEU A 164 1.94 -3.13 -10.40
CA LEU A 164 2.12 -4.57 -10.45
C LEU A 164 1.28 -5.16 -11.60
N PHE A 165 1.91 -6.01 -12.40
CA PHE A 165 1.23 -6.93 -13.31
C PHE A 165 0.85 -8.21 -12.58
N THR A 166 0.22 -9.17 -13.25
CA THR A 166 -0.26 -10.44 -12.68
C THR A 166 0.79 -11.14 -11.81
N VAL A 167 0.72 -10.89 -10.50
CA VAL A 167 1.60 -11.51 -9.51
C VAL A 167 1.08 -12.91 -9.20
N TYR A 168 1.97 -13.89 -9.12
CA TYR A 168 1.68 -15.29 -8.78
C TYR A 168 2.84 -15.90 -7.98
N GLY A 169 2.60 -17.02 -7.31
CA GLY A 169 3.57 -17.71 -6.46
C GLY A 169 2.93 -18.71 -5.52
#